data_AF-A0A1I7SDC1-F1
#
_entry.id   AF-A0A1I7SDC1-F1
#
_cell.length_a   1.000
_cell.length_b   1.000
_cell.length_c   1.000
_cell.angle_alpha   90.00
_cell.angle_beta   90.00
_cell.angle_gamma   90.00
#
_symmetry.space_group_name_H-M   'P 1'
#
loop_
_entity.id
_entity.type
_entity.pdbx_description
1 polymer ?
#
loop_
_entity_poly.entity_id
_entity_poly.type
_entity_poly.pdbx_seq_one_letter_code
_entity_poly.pdbx_strand_id
1 'polypeptide(L)'
;MSKLCLKKSSKRSTCKKRYKIEKKVKEHNRKLKKAAKKNGGGRKKKEKMISVPNSCPFKEEILQEAEKKREQLREEKLERRKQAKLNQHKNINKTKKTTKSK
;
A
#
# COMPACT_ATOMS: atom_id res chain seq x y z
N MET A 1 32.04 27.58 -47.01
CA MET A 1 31.29 28.27 -45.94
C MET A 1 30.13 27.40 -45.47
N SER A 2 30.18 26.90 -44.24
CA SER A 2 29.25 25.89 -43.72
C SER A 2 27.84 26.44 -43.51
N LYS A 3 26.97 26.27 -44.51
CA LYS A 3 25.51 26.35 -44.35
C LYS A 3 25.00 25.05 -43.73
N LEU A 4 25.34 24.79 -42.47
CA LEU A 4 24.61 23.81 -41.67
C LEU A 4 24.17 24.44 -40.35
N CYS A 5 23.53 25.60 -40.46
CA CYS A 5 22.72 26.17 -39.39
C CYS A 5 21.41 25.36 -39.31
N LEU A 6 21.50 24.11 -38.84
CA LEU A 6 20.34 23.29 -38.49
C LEU A 6 19.40 24.17 -37.65
N LYS A 7 18.18 24.40 -38.14
CA LYS A 7 17.12 25.16 -37.44
C LYS A 7 16.70 24.39 -36.18
N LYS A 8 17.55 24.41 -35.16
CA LYS A 8 17.33 23.72 -33.90
C LYS A 8 16.32 24.52 -33.11
N SER A 9 15.15 23.95 -32.88
CA SER A 9 14.13 24.61 -32.07
C SER A 9 14.65 24.84 -30.65
N SER A 10 14.38 26.02 -30.09
CA SER A 10 14.72 26.32 -28.71
C SER A 10 14.01 25.37 -27.74
N LYS A 11 14.72 24.90 -26.71
CA LYS A 11 14.15 24.13 -25.60
C LYS A 11 13.30 24.99 -24.65
N ARG A 12 13.35 26.32 -24.78
CA ARG A 12 12.58 27.24 -23.94
C ARG A 12 11.09 27.12 -24.26
N SER A 13 10.29 26.79 -23.24
CA SER A 13 8.83 26.83 -23.35
C SER A 13 8.32 28.23 -23.04
N THR A 14 7.58 28.84 -23.96
CA THR A 14 6.83 30.08 -23.70
C THR A 14 5.85 29.89 -22.53
N CYS A 15 5.62 30.94 -21.72
CA CYS A 15 4.69 30.90 -20.59
C CYS A 15 3.29 30.42 -21.00
N LYS A 16 2.78 30.86 -22.15
CA LYS A 16 1.49 30.41 -22.72
C LYS A 16 1.40 28.88 -22.85
N LYS A 17 2.47 28.23 -23.32
CA LYS A 17 2.53 26.77 -23.46
C LYS A 17 2.55 26.09 -22.08
N ARG A 18 3.34 26.61 -21.13
CA ARG A 18 3.42 26.10 -19.76
C ARG A 18 2.04 26.10 -19.08
N TYR A 19 1.37 27.24 -19.05
CA TYR A 19 0.05 27.36 -18.42
C TYR A 19 -1.02 26.52 -19.13
N LYS A 20 -0.95 26.36 -20.46
CA LYS A 20 -1.86 25.46 -21.20
C LYS A 20 -1.64 24.00 -20.82
N ILE A 21 -0.38 23.57 -20.68
CA ILE A 21 -0.03 22.20 -20.23
C ILE A 21 -0.54 21.98 -18.81
N GLU A 22 -0.26 22.90 -17.89
CA GLU A 22 -0.73 22.80 -16.50
C GLU A 22 -2.26 22.69 -16.42
N LYS A 23 -2.99 23.52 -17.17
CA LYS A 23 -4.46 23.46 -17.22
C LYS A 23 -4.95 22.10 -17.75
N LYS A 24 -4.34 21.58 -18.81
CA LYS A 24 -4.69 20.27 -19.39
C LYS A 24 -4.41 19.12 -18.41
N VAL A 25 -3.26 19.13 -17.75
CA VAL A 25 -2.90 18.12 -16.74
C VAL A 25 -3.84 18.17 -15.55
N LYS A 26 -4.15 19.37 -15.04
CA LYS A 26 -5.13 19.55 -13.95
C LYS A 26 -6.51 19.01 -14.34
N GLU A 27 -6.96 19.30 -15.56
CA GLU A 27 -8.24 18.81 -16.07
C GLU A 27 -8.25 17.29 -16.21
N HIS A 28 -7.19 16.71 -16.79
CA HIS A 28 -7.03 15.26 -16.94
C HIS A 28 -7.08 14.55 -15.59
N ASN A 29 -6.27 15.01 -14.62
CA ASN A 29 -6.25 14.45 -13.27
C ASN A 29 -7.60 14.60 -12.56
N ARG A 30 -8.32 15.71 -12.79
CA ARG A 30 -9.68 15.91 -12.27
C ARG A 30 -10.65 14.88 -12.87
N LYS A 31 -10.60 14.63 -14.18
CA LYS A 31 -11.41 13.62 -14.86
C LYS A 31 -11.09 12.21 -14.36
N LEU A 32 -9.81 11.84 -14.25
CA LEU A 32 -9.37 10.55 -13.69
C LEU A 32 -9.86 10.35 -12.25
N LYS A 33 -9.74 11.35 -11.39
CA LYS A 33 -10.25 11.28 -10.00
C LYS A 33 -11.76 11.08 -9.97
N LYS A 34 -12.51 11.80 -10.81
CA LYS A 34 -13.97 11.64 -10.92
C LYS A 34 -14.34 10.25 -11.43
N ALA A 35 -13.65 9.74 -12.45
CA ALA A 35 -13.85 8.40 -12.99
C ALA A 35 -13.53 7.31 -11.96
N ALA A 36 -12.40 7.42 -11.25
CA ALA A 36 -12.00 6.48 -10.20
C ALA A 36 -13.00 6.45 -9.03
N LYS A 37 -13.58 7.60 -8.67
CA LYS A 37 -14.66 7.66 -7.66
C LYS A 37 -15.95 7.00 -8.15
N LYS A 38 -16.35 7.22 -9.41
CA LYS A 38 -17.55 6.63 -10.02
C LYS A 38 -17.42 5.12 -10.23
N ASN A 39 -16.25 4.64 -10.63
CA ASN A 39 -15.97 3.22 -10.91
C ASN A 39 -15.81 2.36 -9.62
N GLY A 40 -16.34 2.81 -8.48
CA GLY A 40 -16.39 2.02 -7.26
C GLY A 40 -15.05 1.91 -6.53
N GLY A 41 -14.35 3.02 -6.32
CA GLY A 41 -13.08 3.13 -5.57
C GLY A 41 -13.07 2.61 -4.13
N GLY A 42 -14.10 1.90 -3.67
CA GLY A 42 -14.17 1.26 -2.36
C GLY A 42 -13.56 -0.15 -2.30
N ARG A 43 -13.33 -0.82 -3.42
CA ARG A 43 -12.70 -2.15 -3.43
C ARG A 43 -11.40 -2.07 -4.22
N LYS A 44 -10.29 -1.74 -3.52
CA LYS A 44 -8.96 -2.10 -4.03
C LYS A 44 -9.03 -3.59 -4.35
N LYS A 45 -8.91 -3.95 -5.63
CA LYS A 45 -8.74 -5.37 -6.01
C LYS A 45 -7.59 -5.86 -5.14
N LYS A 46 -7.79 -6.99 -4.44
CA LYS A 46 -6.70 -7.62 -3.69
C LYS A 46 -5.54 -7.74 -4.66
N GLU A 47 -4.41 -7.13 -4.31
CA GLU A 47 -3.22 -7.18 -5.14
C GLU A 47 -2.92 -8.66 -5.39
N LYS A 48 -2.80 -9.03 -6.67
CA LYS A 48 -2.45 -10.41 -7.02
C LYS A 48 -1.06 -10.64 -6.45
N MET A 49 -0.93 -11.61 -5.56
CA MET A 49 0.39 -11.95 -5.04
C MET A 49 1.27 -12.38 -6.21
N ILE A 50 2.46 -11.81 -6.29
CA ILE A 50 3.48 -12.25 -7.25
C ILE A 50 3.89 -13.66 -6.79
N SER A 51 3.53 -14.67 -7.57
CA SER A 51 3.86 -16.06 -7.27
C SER A 51 5.29 -16.37 -7.69
N VAL A 52 5.99 -17.20 -6.91
CA VAL A 52 7.33 -17.67 -7.27
C VAL A 52 7.23 -18.51 -8.55
N PRO A 53 7.95 -18.16 -9.62
CA PRO A 53 7.91 -18.91 -10.88
C PRO A 53 8.42 -20.35 -10.73
N ASN A 54 7.91 -21.26 -11.56
CA ASN A 54 8.35 -22.68 -11.61
C ASN A 54 9.80 -22.84 -12.09
N SER A 55 10.37 -21.83 -12.76
CA SER A 55 11.77 -21.83 -13.20
C SER A 55 12.76 -21.60 -12.05
N CYS A 56 12.28 -21.28 -10.84
CA CYS A 56 13.13 -21.08 -9.68
C CYS A 56 13.51 -22.44 -9.07
N PRO A 57 14.80 -22.78 -8.95
CA PRO A 57 15.24 -24.09 -8.44
C PRO A 57 14.81 -24.36 -6.99
N PHE A 58 14.68 -23.32 -6.17
CA PHE A 58 14.31 -23.42 -4.75
C PHE A 58 12.84 -23.06 -4.49
N LYS A 59 11.97 -23.14 -5.51
CA LYS A 59 10.55 -22.77 -5.36
C LYS A 59 9.87 -23.53 -4.22
N GLU A 60 10.12 -24.84 -4.11
CA GLU A 60 9.50 -25.70 -3.09
C GLU A 60 9.99 -25.33 -1.69
N GLU A 61 11.29 -25.12 -1.53
CA GLU A 61 11.91 -24.70 -0.26
C GLU A 61 11.36 -23.35 0.21
N ILE A 62 11.27 -22.37 -0.70
CA ILE A 62 10.74 -21.03 -0.40
C ILE A 62 9.27 -21.10 0.04
N LEU A 63 8.46 -21.95 -0.61
CA LEU A 63 7.05 -22.13 -0.24
C LEU A 63 6.91 -22.79 1.14
N GLN A 64 7.73 -23.79 1.45
CA GLN A 64 7.76 -24.44 2.75
C GLN A 64 8.18 -23.48 3.87
N GLU A 65 9.22 -22.68 3.66
CA GLU A 65 9.66 -21.67 4.63
C GLU A 65 8.55 -20.63 4.89
N ALA A 66 7.90 -20.16 3.83
CA ALA A 66 6.80 -19.21 3.94
C ALA A 66 5.60 -19.79 4.72
N GLU A 67 5.29 -21.07 4.54
CA GLU A 67 4.24 -21.75 5.30
C GLU A 67 4.57 -21.86 6.79
N LYS A 68 5.78 -22.32 7.13
CA LYS A 68 6.27 -22.39 8.51
C LYS A 68 6.20 -21.02 9.19
N LYS A 69 6.64 -19.97 8.50
CA LYS A 69 6.57 -18.59 9.01
C LYS A 69 5.13 -18.12 9.24
N ARG A 70 4.20 -18.50 8.36
CA ARG A 70 2.78 -18.16 8.50
C ARG A 70 2.14 -18.87 9.69
N GLU A 71 2.54 -20.09 9.98
CA GLU A 71 2.11 -20.86 11.15
C GLU A 71 2.60 -20.21 12.45
N GLN A 72 3.90 -19.94 12.56
CA GLN A 72 4.51 -19.25 13.71
C GLN A 72 3.81 -17.92 14.02
N LEU A 73 3.58 -17.07 13.01
CA LEU A 73 2.88 -15.79 13.18
C LEU A 73 1.41 -15.95 13.61
N ARG A 74 0.74 -17.04 13.22
CA ARG A 74 -0.63 -17.33 13.65
C ARG A 74 -0.67 -17.75 15.10
N GLU A 75 0.25 -18.60 15.52
CA GLU A 75 0.39 -19.07 16.89
C GLU A 75 0.71 -17.90 17.83
N GLU A 76 1.74 -17.11 17.52
CA GLU A 76 2.12 -15.93 18.29
C GLU A 76 0.94 -14.95 18.43
N LYS A 77 0.19 -14.71 17.34
CA LYS A 77 -1.00 -13.85 17.37
C LYS A 77 -2.12 -14.43 18.24
N LEU A 78 -2.29 -15.75 18.24
CA LEU A 78 -3.29 -16.41 19.08
C LEU A 78 -2.89 -16.32 20.56
N GLU A 79 -1.62 -16.57 20.88
CA GLU A 79 -1.08 -16.45 22.24
C GLU A 79 -1.20 -15.03 22.76
N ARG A 80 -0.77 -14.04 21.97
CA ARG A 80 -0.92 -12.62 22.29
C ARG A 80 -2.38 -12.24 22.56
N ARG A 81 -3.33 -12.78 21.78
CA ARG A 81 -4.77 -12.56 22.01
C ARG A 81 -5.25 -13.21 23.31
N LYS A 82 -4.79 -14.41 23.63
CA LYS A 82 -5.12 -15.11 24.90
C LYS A 82 -4.58 -14.32 26.11
N GLN A 83 -3.31 -13.90 26.06
CA GLN A 83 -2.68 -13.09 27.10
C GLN A 83 -3.40 -11.74 27.30
N ALA A 84 -3.73 -11.04 26.21
CA ALA A 84 -4.47 -9.78 26.28
C ALA A 84 -5.83 -9.93 26.98
N LYS A 85 -6.59 -11.01 26.66
CA LYS A 85 -7.86 -11.31 27.33
C LYS A 85 -7.68 -11.59 28.82
N LEU A 86 -6.67 -12.37 29.18
CA LEU A 86 -6.37 -12.69 30.58
C LEU A 86 -6.00 -11.42 31.37
N ASN A 87 -5.18 -10.55 30.80
CA ASN A 87 -4.78 -9.29 31.42
C ASN A 87 -5.95 -8.32 31.58
N GLN A 88 -6.85 -8.23 30.58
CA GLN A 88 -8.09 -7.47 30.71
C GLN A 88 -8.96 -8.00 31.87
N HIS A 89 -9.14 -9.31 31.97
CA HIS A 89 -9.94 -9.92 33.04
C HIS A 89 -9.33 -9.67 34.42
N LYS A 90 -7.99 -9.80 34.56
CA LYS A 90 -7.26 -9.48 35.79
C LYS A 90 -7.42 -8.01 36.18
N ASN A 91 -7.32 -7.09 35.23
CA ASN A 91 -7.49 -5.65 35.48
C ASN A 91 -8.91 -5.32 35.92
N ILE A 92 -9.94 -5.88 35.27
CA ILE A 92 -11.35 -5.72 35.67
C ILE A 92 -11.58 -6.24 37.10
N ASN A 93 -10.99 -7.38 37.46
CA ASN A 93 -11.14 -7.93 38.80
C ASN A 93 -10.38 -7.10 39.85
N LYS A 94 -9.23 -6.50 39.49
CA LYS A 94 -8.47 -5.62 40.37
C LYS A 94 -9.20 -4.30 40.63
N THR A 95 -9.79 -3.68 39.60
CA THR A 95 -10.58 -2.45 39.76
C THR A 95 -11.81 -2.69 40.65
N LYS A 96 -12.55 -3.79 40.43
CA LYS A 96 -13.69 -4.19 41.28
C LYS A 96 -13.31 -4.41 42.74
N LYS A 97 -12.12 -4.95 43.02
CA LYS A 97 -11.62 -5.12 44.39
C LYS A 97 -11.27 -3.78 45.03
N THR A 98 -10.59 -2.88 44.31
CA THR A 98 -10.21 -1.55 44.83
C THR A 98 -11.40 -0.63 45.10
N THR A 99 -12.49 -0.75 44.33
CA THR A 99 -13.74 0.01 44.56
C THR A 99 -14.56 -0.53 45.71
N LYS A 100 -14.33 -1.79 46.12
CA LYS A 100 -15.05 -2.43 47.24
C LYS A 100 -14.34 -2.24 48.58
N SER A 101 -13.06 -1.87 48.57
CA SER A 101 -12.23 -1.62 49.75
C SER A 101 -12.08 -0.13 50.10
N LYS A 102 -12.75 0.77 49.37
CA LYS A 102 -12.92 2.19 49.70
C LYS A 102 -14.36 2.39 50.18
#